data_AF-A0A9X6M294-F1
#
_entry.id   AF-A0A9X6M294-F1
#
_cell.length_a   1.000
_cell.length_b   1.000
_cell.length_c   1.000
_cell.angle_alpha   90.00
_cell.angle_beta   90.00
_cell.angle_gamma   90.00
#
_symmetry.space_group_name_H-M   'P 1'
#
loop_
_entity.id
_entity.type
_entity.pdbx_description
1 polymer ?
#
loop_
_entity_poly.entity_id
_entity_poly.type
_entity_poly.pdbx_seq_one_letter_code
_entity_poly.pdbx_strand_id
1 'polypeptide(L)' 'MRKLKEYDLAYICYYSERVELANITTGLSTKLTIRELTQLIQDLNDQELFDFYKSTYEEMLEE' A
#
# COMPACT_ATOMS: atom_id res chain seq x y z
N MET A 1 -3.22 -3.02 15.99
CA MET A 1 -3.07 -2.50 14.61
C MET A 1 -4.25 -2.99 13.82
N ARG A 2 -4.99 -2.11 13.12
CA ARG A 2 -6.06 -2.56 12.21
C ARG A 2 -5.43 -3.52 11.20
N LYS A 3 -6.01 -4.71 11.03
CA LYS A 3 -5.49 -5.69 10.06
C LYS A 3 -5.83 -5.19 8.65
N LEU A 4 -4.85 -4.59 7.99
CA LEU A 4 -4.92 -4.34 6.55
C LEU A 4 -4.94 -5.70 5.84
N LYS A 5 -5.77 -5.82 4.82
CA LYS A 5 -5.80 -7.03 3.98
C LYS A 5 -4.62 -7.00 3.01
N GLU A 6 -4.26 -8.15 2.47
CA GLU A 6 -3.20 -8.23 1.43
C GLU A 6 -3.51 -7.32 0.24
N TYR A 7 -4.78 -7.23 -0.18
CA TYR A 7 -5.21 -6.28 -1.21
C TYR A 7 -4.91 -4.83 -0.84
N ASP A 8 -5.15 -4.43 0.43
CA ASP A 8 -4.87 -3.06 0.87
C ASP A 8 -3.36 -2.78 0.81
N LEU A 9 -2.52 -3.74 1.23
CA LEU A 9 -1.06 -3.61 1.16
C LEU A 9 -0.58 -3.51 -0.29
N ALA A 10 -1.09 -4.37 -1.17
CA ALA A 10 -0.79 -4.36 -2.60
C ALA A 10 -1.18 -3.02 -3.26
N TYR A 11 -2.41 -2.55 -2.98
CA TYR A 11 -2.90 -1.25 -3.44
C TYR A 11 -1.99 -0.10 -2.97
N ILE A 12 -1.64 -0.08 -1.69
CA ILE A 12 -0.79 0.96 -1.11
C ILE A 12 0.58 0.97 -1.78
N CYS A 13 1.26 -0.17 -1.89
CA CYS A 13 2.57 -0.25 -2.52
C CYS A 13 2.51 0.23 -3.97
N TYR A 14 1.54 -0.27 -4.76
CA TYR A 14 1.41 0.08 -6.18
C TYR A 14 1.17 1.57 -6.43
N TYR A 15 0.25 2.19 -5.67
CA TYR A 15 -0.12 3.59 -5.86
C TYR A 15 0.84 4.57 -5.16
N SER A 16 1.62 4.13 -4.17
CA SER A 16 2.59 4.98 -3.48
C SER A 16 3.65 5.60 -4.36
N GLU A 17 3.98 4.98 -5.50
CA GLU A 17 4.91 5.52 -6.49
C GLU A 17 4.24 6.34 -7.59
N ARG A 18 2.90 6.31 -7.66
CA ARG A 18 2.11 6.87 -8.77
C ARG A 18 1.33 8.12 -8.39
N VAL A 19 0.92 8.23 -7.13
CA VAL A 19 0.10 9.34 -6.62
C VAL A 19 0.58 9.77 -5.24
N GLU A 20 0.19 10.97 -4.82
CA GLU A 20 0.45 11.44 -3.46
C GLU A 20 -0.24 10.55 -2.42
N LEU A 21 0.45 10.29 -1.30
CA LEU A 21 -0.04 9.44 -0.19
C LEU A 21 -1.42 9.88 0.33
N ALA A 22 -1.71 11.18 0.32
CA ALA A 22 -3.01 11.72 0.70
C ALA A 22 -4.15 11.15 -0.17
N ASN A 23 -3.91 10.94 -1.46
CA ASN A 23 -4.91 10.43 -2.40
C ASN A 23 -5.13 8.92 -2.24
N ILE A 24 -4.11 8.17 -1.80
CA ILE A 24 -4.22 6.72 -1.52
C ILE A 24 -5.22 6.45 -0.41
N THR A 25 -5.23 7.30 0.62
CA THR A 25 -6.15 7.15 1.75
C THR A 25 -7.63 7.26 1.38
N THR A 26 -7.95 7.82 0.20
CA THR A 26 -9.33 7.92 -0.31
C THR A 26 -9.84 6.60 -0.86
N GLY A 27 -8.95 5.76 -1.41
CA GLY A 27 -9.30 4.44 -1.95
C GLY A 27 -9.38 3.33 -0.90
N LEU A 28 -8.92 3.60 0.32
CA LEU A 28 -8.87 2.61 1.39
C LEU A 28 -10.14 2.64 2.25
N SER A 29 -10.71 1.46 2.48
CA SER A 29 -11.82 1.31 3.45
C SER A 29 -11.39 1.64 4.89
N THR A 30 -10.09 1.53 5.16
CA THR A 30 -9.51 1.85 6.45
C THR A 30 -9.00 3.29 6.47
N LYS A 31 -9.48 4.09 7.42
CA LYS A 31 -8.90 5.42 7.69
C LYS A 31 -7.49 5.27 8.23
N LEU A 32 -6.49 5.41 7.37
CA LEU A 32 -5.09 5.58 7.72
C LEU A 32 -4.74 7.06 7.62
N THR A 33 -3.98 7.56 8.59
CA THR A 33 -3.33 8.86 8.47
C THR A 33 -2.14 8.77 7.52
N ILE A 34 -1.73 9.90 6.93
CA ILE A 34 -0.53 9.95 6.08
C ILE A 34 0.70 9.41 6.83
N ARG A 35 0.83 9.75 8.13
CA ARG A 35 1.94 9.27 8.97
C ARG A 35 1.94 7.75 9.11
N GLU A 36 0.78 7.14 9.36
CA GLU A 36 0.66 5.68 9.43
C GLU A 36 0.97 5.03 8.07
N LEU A 37 0.57 5.65 6.97
CA LEU A 37 0.86 5.16 5.62
C LEU A 37 2.36 5.23 5.30
N THR A 38 3.02 6.34 5.64
CA THR A 38 4.47 6.48 5.47
C THR A 38 5.22 5.44 6.31
N GLN A 39 4.83 5.26 7.57
CA GLN A 39 5.45 4.25 8.43
C GLN A 39 5.24 2.84 7.87
N LEU A 40 4.03 2.52 7.40
CA LEU A 40 3.73 1.22 6.79
C LEU A 40 4.59 0.97 5.56
N ILE A 41 4.71 1.94 4.66
CA ILE A 41 5.54 1.80 3.46
C ILE A 41 7.01 1.59 3.85
N GLN A 42 7.50 2.30 4.86
CA GLN A 42 8.87 2.13 5.35
C GLN A 42 9.07 0.75 5.98
N ASP A 43 8.15 0.29 6.82
CA ASP A 43 8.19 -1.04 7.43
C ASP A 43 8.17 -2.15 6.37
N LEU A 44 7.41 -1.98 5.29
CA LEU A 44 7.35 -2.93 4.17
C LEU A 44 8.62 -2.93 3.33
N ASN A 45 9.27 -1.78 3.15
CA ASN A 45 10.57 -1.69 2.49
C ASN A 45 11.66 -2.34 3.33
N ASP A 46 11.69 -2.07 4.64
CA ASP A 46 12.67 -2.66 5.58
C ASP A 46 12.53 -4.20 5.67
N GLN A 47 11.33 -4.73 5.37
CA GLN A 47 11.05 -6.16 5.31
C GLN A 47 11.20 -6.77 3.91
N GLU A 48 11.62 -6.00 2.90
CA GLU A 48 11.71 -6.41 1.50
C GLU A 48 10.38 -6.93 0.91
N LEU A 49 9.24 -6.53 1.51
CA LEU A 49 7.89 -6.92 1.09
C LEU A 49 7.24 -5.89 0.15
N PHE A 50 7.82 -4.69 0.04
CA PHE A 50 7.26 -3.62 -0.77
C PHE A 50 7.10 -4.03 -2.24
N ASP A 51 8.18 -4.51 -2.86
CA ASP A 51 8.18 -4.95 -4.27
C ASP A 51 7.31 -6.18 -4.50
N PHE A 52 7.23 -7.08 -3.51
CA PHE A 52 6.33 -8.23 -3.56
C PHE A 52 4.87 -7.78 -3.69
N TYR A 53 4.40 -6.95 -2.76
CA TYR A 53 3.01 -6.48 -2.77
C TYR A 53 2.69 -5.60 -3.98
N LYS A 54 3.66 -4.80 -4.44
CA LYS A 54 3.54 -4.03 -5.69
C LYS A 54 3.32 -4.94 -6.90
N SER A 55 4.15 -5.97 -7.04
CA SER A 55 4.07 -6.93 -8.16
C SER A 55 2.76 -7.72 -8.13
N THR A 56 2.30 -8.13 -6.94
CA THR A 56 0.99 -8.77 -6.77
C THR A 56 -0.15 -7.89 -7.29
N TYR A 57 -0.09 -6.57 -7.07
CA TYR A 57 -1.11 -5.66 -7.60
C TYR A 57 -1.03 -5.53 -9.13
N GLU A 58 0.18 -5.49 -9.68
CA GLU A 58 0.42 -5.46 -11.13
C GLU A 58 -0.18 -6.69 -11.81
N GLU A 59 0.10 -7.88 -11.28
CA GLU A 59 -0.47 -9.14 -11.79
C GLU A 59 -2.00 -9.13 -11.75
N MET A 60 -2.61 -8.63 -10.67
CA MET A 60 -4.07 -8.53 -10.57
C MET A 60 -4.70 -7.53 -11.55
N LEU A 61 -3.95 -6.53 -12.05
CA LEU A 61 -4.44 -5.57 -13.04
C LEU A 61 -4.36 -6.10 -14.47
N GLU A 62 -3.48 -7.07 -14.72
CA GLU A 62 -3.29 -7.69 -16.03
C GLU A 62 -4.31 -8.81 -16.31
N GLU A 63 -5.07 -9.26 -15.31
CA GLU A 63 -6.24 -10.17 -15.43
C GLU A 63 -7.57 -9.45 -15.71
#